data_AF-A0AA40YAY8-F1
#
_entry.id   AF-A0AA40YAY8-F1
#
_cell.length_a   1.000
_cell.length_b   1.000
_cell.length_c   1.000
_cell.angle_alpha   90.00
_cell.angle_beta   90.00
_cell.angle_gamma   90.00
#
_symmetry.space_group_name_H-M   'P 1'
#
loop_
_entity.id
_entity.type
_entity.pdbx_description
1 polymer ?
#
loop_
_entity_poly.entity_id
_entity_poly.type
_entity_poly.pdbx_seq_one_letter_code
_entity_poly.pdbx_strand_id
1 'polypeptide(L)'
;MDMRCFGLLGLLAFAASAEAASSLSCQLKSGQFRVDGGGRPKVSEFIWATGHGSATPTGPIRTRIGRIDPVEGRGNKRAIKLDGKPVLLPAEAHSVVGFGKVYDFGSAVALAYLGERDEDSSARPSQIVIVINKAGSVIDSEVLLGTATNPGSHCLLID
;
A
#
# COMPACT_ATOMS: atom_id res chain seq x y z
N MET A 1 23.05 -63.05 -8.40
CA MET A 1 23.60 -62.48 -7.15
C MET A 1 23.86 -61.01 -7.38
N ASP A 2 23.39 -60.24 -6.41
CA ASP A 2 23.37 -58.80 -6.25
C ASP A 2 24.70 -58.05 -6.49
N MET A 3 24.60 -56.75 -6.82
CA MET A 3 24.92 -55.63 -5.91
C MET A 3 25.76 -54.47 -6.52
N ARG A 4 25.08 -53.29 -6.66
CA ARG A 4 25.50 -51.87 -6.38
C ARG A 4 26.58 -51.17 -7.24
N CYS A 5 26.24 -50.05 -7.93
CA CYS A 5 26.36 -48.60 -7.57
C CYS A 5 27.83 -48.11 -7.42
N PHE A 6 28.34 -47.06 -8.08
CA PHE A 6 28.12 -45.59 -7.98
C PHE A 6 29.04 -44.91 -9.05
N GLY A 7 28.90 -43.67 -9.52
CA GLY A 7 28.09 -42.54 -9.09
C GLY A 7 28.14 -41.37 -10.10
N LEU A 8 27.07 -40.57 -10.08
CA LEU A 8 26.92 -39.29 -10.76
C LEU A 8 27.83 -38.22 -10.16
N LEU A 9 28.29 -37.28 -10.99
CA LEU A 9 28.64 -35.91 -10.57
C LEU A 9 28.27 -34.92 -11.69
N GLY A 10 26.97 -34.80 -11.94
CA GLY A 10 26.40 -33.68 -12.68
C GLY A 10 26.06 -32.57 -11.67
N LEU A 11 26.91 -31.55 -11.59
CA LEU A 11 26.63 -30.32 -10.84
C LEU A 11 25.49 -29.56 -11.54
N LEU A 12 24.25 -29.84 -11.14
CA LEU A 12 23.10 -28.99 -11.44
C LEU A 12 23.18 -27.77 -10.52
N ALA A 13 23.68 -26.67 -11.07
CA ALA A 13 23.54 -25.35 -10.45
C ALA A 13 22.05 -24.98 -10.46
N PHE A 14 21.39 -25.14 -9.31
CA PHE A 14 20.09 -24.55 -9.09
C PHE A 14 20.28 -23.03 -9.02
N ALA A 15 20.05 -22.35 -10.13
CA ALA A 15 19.73 -20.94 -10.11
C ALA A 15 18.38 -20.80 -9.40
N ALA A 16 18.42 -20.67 -8.08
CA ALA A 16 17.28 -20.16 -7.33
C ALA A 16 17.10 -18.70 -7.79
N SER A 17 16.26 -18.50 -8.81
CA SER A 17 15.66 -17.20 -9.04
C SER A 17 14.93 -16.85 -7.75
N ALA A 18 15.54 -16.01 -6.93
CA ALA A 18 14.82 -15.31 -5.88
C ALA A 18 13.80 -14.43 -6.63
N GLU A 19 12.58 -14.95 -6.79
CA GLU A 19 11.46 -14.12 -7.16
C GLU A 19 11.41 -13.00 -6.13
N ALA A 20 11.60 -11.76 -6.62
CA ALA A 20 11.47 -10.59 -5.78
C ALA A 20 10.07 -10.66 -5.17
N ALA A 21 10.01 -10.86 -3.85
CA ALA A 21 8.77 -10.98 -3.11
C ALA A 21 7.79 -9.91 -3.58
N SER A 22 6.59 -10.35 -3.93
CA SER A 22 5.50 -9.52 -4.41
C SER A 22 5.37 -8.32 -3.49
N SER A 23 5.49 -7.13 -4.08
CA SER A 23 5.31 -5.85 -3.39
C SER A 23 4.02 -5.94 -2.57
N LEU A 24 4.11 -5.81 -1.23
CA LEU A 24 2.99 -5.93 -0.27
C LEU A 24 1.83 -4.92 -0.53
N SER A 25 1.85 -4.20 -1.65
CA SER A 25 0.91 -3.18 -2.09
C SER A 25 -0.58 -3.55 -1.97
N CYS A 26 -1.35 -2.68 -1.32
CA CYS A 26 -2.80 -2.69 -1.37
C CYS A 26 -3.30 -2.29 -2.77
N GLN A 27 -4.27 -3.04 -3.32
CA GLN A 27 -4.91 -2.72 -4.60
C GLN A 27 -6.39 -2.40 -4.46
N LEU A 28 -6.84 -1.35 -5.15
CA LEU A 28 -8.27 -1.04 -5.30
C LEU A 28 -8.93 -1.95 -6.33
N LYS A 29 -10.16 -2.39 -6.02
CA LYS A 29 -11.01 -3.03 -7.02
C LYS A 29 -11.45 -2.03 -8.07
N SER A 30 -11.42 -2.45 -9.33
CA SER A 30 -11.92 -1.61 -10.44
C SER A 30 -13.38 -1.24 -10.19
N GLY A 31 -13.70 0.05 -10.28
CA GLY A 31 -15.05 0.56 -10.06
C GLY A 31 -15.47 0.72 -8.60
N GLN A 32 -14.61 0.38 -7.62
CA GLN A 32 -14.90 0.59 -6.19
C GLN A 32 -15.13 2.07 -5.87
N PHE A 33 -14.33 2.95 -6.47
CA PHE A 33 -14.50 4.40 -6.38
C PHE A 33 -14.82 4.95 -7.77
N ARG A 34 -15.93 5.68 -7.88
CA ARG A 34 -16.33 6.37 -9.11
C ARG A 34 -16.08 7.86 -8.91
N VAL A 35 -15.00 8.35 -9.53
CA VAL A 35 -14.73 9.78 -9.64
C VAL A 35 -15.18 10.24 -11.03
N ASP A 36 -15.78 11.42 -11.12
CA ASP A 36 -16.20 12.00 -12.40
C ASP A 36 -15.00 12.06 -13.36
N GLY A 37 -15.09 11.36 -14.50
CA GLY A 37 -14.02 11.35 -15.51
C GLY A 37 -13.71 10.03 -16.22
N GLY A 38 -14.38 8.91 -15.92
CA GLY A 38 -14.49 7.70 -16.78
C GLY A 38 -13.22 6.94 -17.20
N GLY A 39 -12.02 7.47 -16.91
CA GLY A 39 -10.74 6.90 -17.32
C GLY A 39 -10.15 5.92 -16.31
N ARG A 40 -9.27 5.04 -16.78
CA ARG A 40 -8.41 4.23 -15.88
C ARG A 40 -7.45 5.18 -15.14
N PRO A 41 -7.34 5.08 -13.80
CA PRO A 41 -6.43 5.95 -13.04
C PRO A 41 -4.98 5.66 -13.42
N LYS A 42 -4.13 6.68 -13.32
CA LYS A 42 -2.67 6.46 -13.30
C LYS A 42 -2.33 5.87 -11.94
N VAL A 43 -1.64 4.73 -11.92
CA VAL A 43 -1.28 4.02 -10.68
C VAL A 43 0.22 4.17 -10.42
N SER A 44 0.59 4.47 -9.18
CA SER A 44 1.98 4.49 -8.72
C SER A 44 2.11 3.93 -7.31
N GLU A 45 3.14 3.14 -7.06
CA GLU A 45 3.46 2.61 -5.74
C GLU A 45 4.22 3.64 -4.91
N PHE A 46 4.08 3.56 -3.59
CA PHE A 46 4.83 4.36 -2.65
C PHE A 46 5.27 3.55 -1.43
N ILE A 47 6.38 3.99 -0.85
CA ILE A 47 6.94 3.45 0.39
C ILE A 47 7.25 4.65 1.26
N TRP A 48 6.66 4.72 2.44
CA TRP A 48 6.75 5.90 3.29
C TRP A 48 7.26 5.55 4.71
N ALA A 49 7.25 4.29 5.18
CA ALA A 49 8.01 3.83 6.37
C ALA A 49 8.99 2.74 6.00
N THR A 50 10.14 2.76 6.67
CA THR A 50 11.17 1.72 6.64
C THR A 50 11.04 0.71 7.78
N GLY A 51 9.90 0.67 8.48
CA GLY A 51 9.71 -0.16 9.68
C GLY A 51 9.82 -1.67 9.42
N HIS A 52 9.59 -2.12 8.18
CA HIS A 52 9.54 -3.54 7.80
C HIS A 52 10.43 -3.87 6.59
N GLY A 53 11.62 -3.26 6.50
CA GLY A 53 12.61 -3.64 5.49
C GLY A 53 13.58 -2.53 5.07
N SER A 54 14.55 -2.90 4.23
CA SER A 54 15.60 -2.02 3.70
C SER A 54 15.13 -1.07 2.58
N ALA A 55 13.82 -0.92 2.38
CA ALA A 55 13.28 -0.15 1.26
C ALA A 55 13.47 1.35 1.47
N THR A 56 14.01 2.04 0.47
CA THR A 56 14.17 3.50 0.51
C THR A 56 12.80 4.17 0.38
N PRO A 57 12.45 5.14 1.26
CA PRO A 57 11.21 5.88 1.13
C PRO A 57 11.12 6.57 -0.24
N THR A 58 9.97 6.45 -0.91
CA THR A 58 9.73 7.09 -2.22
C THR A 58 9.63 8.61 -2.12
N GLY A 59 9.43 9.14 -0.91
CA GLY A 59 9.22 10.57 -0.68
C GLY A 59 7.86 11.05 -1.21
N PRO A 60 7.76 12.34 -1.57
CA PRO A 60 6.52 12.94 -2.08
C PRO A 60 6.05 12.34 -3.40
N ILE A 61 4.74 12.26 -3.57
CA ILE A 61 4.10 11.70 -4.76
C ILE A 61 3.49 12.83 -5.58
N ARG A 62 3.85 12.91 -6.87
CA ARG A 62 3.27 13.89 -7.79
C ARG A 62 2.03 13.31 -8.46
N THR A 63 0.91 14.00 -8.29
CA THR A 63 -0.39 13.66 -8.89
C THR A 63 -0.94 14.85 -9.68
N ARG A 64 -2.03 14.65 -10.42
CA ARG A 64 -2.74 15.72 -11.14
C ARG A 64 -3.44 16.72 -10.22
N ILE A 65 -3.74 16.34 -8.98
CA ILE A 65 -4.36 17.24 -8.00
C ILE A 65 -3.34 17.98 -7.13
N GLY A 66 -2.05 17.64 -7.23
CA GLY A 66 -0.96 18.27 -6.48
C GLY A 66 0.10 17.27 -6.01
N ARG A 67 1.03 17.76 -5.19
CA ARG A 67 2.06 16.97 -4.53
C ARG A 67 1.55 16.46 -3.18
N ILE A 68 1.55 15.14 -3.02
CA ILE A 68 1.21 14.47 -1.77
C ILE A 68 2.49 14.22 -0.99
N ASP A 69 2.65 14.89 0.15
CA ASP A 69 3.79 14.75 1.02
C ASP A 69 3.43 13.87 2.24
N PRO A 70 4.17 12.77 2.51
CA PRO A 70 4.08 12.11 3.81
C PRO A 70 4.71 13.00 4.88
N VAL A 71 4.03 13.15 6.02
CA VAL A 71 4.58 13.85 7.18
C VAL A 71 4.34 13.04 8.46
N GLU A 72 5.23 13.20 9.43
CA GLU A 72 5.01 12.67 10.77
C GLU A 72 3.84 13.40 11.43
N GLY A 73 2.85 12.63 11.87
CA GLY A 73 1.71 13.10 12.65
C GLY A 73 1.89 12.81 14.14
N ARG A 74 0.84 13.05 14.91
CA ARG A 74 0.83 12.84 16.35
C ARG A 74 0.98 11.34 16.67
N GLY A 75 1.83 11.01 17.65
CA GLY A 75 2.00 9.63 18.12
C GLY A 75 2.61 8.70 17.07
N ASN A 76 3.50 9.20 16.22
CA ASN A 76 4.15 8.47 15.12
C ASN A 76 3.21 7.98 14.01
N LYS A 77 1.90 8.27 14.08
CA LYS A 77 0.95 8.01 12.99
C LYS A 77 1.22 8.97 11.84
N ARG A 78 0.97 8.56 10.60
CA ARG A 78 1.19 9.44 9.44
C ARG A 78 0.08 10.45 9.26
N ALA A 79 0.51 11.67 8.99
CA ALA A 79 -0.33 12.70 8.38
C ALA A 79 0.10 12.92 6.92
N ILE A 80 -0.77 13.54 6.14
CA ILE A 80 -0.57 13.78 4.72
C ILE A 80 -0.77 15.27 4.44
N LYS A 81 0.05 15.82 3.56
CA LYS A 81 -0.16 17.17 3.01
C LYS A 81 -0.40 17.09 1.50
N LEU A 82 -1.29 17.94 1.00
CA LEU A 82 -1.47 18.23 -0.42
C LEU A 82 -0.94 19.64 -0.71
N ASP A 83 0.08 19.74 -1.54
CA ASP A 83 0.79 21.00 -1.84
C ASP A 83 1.19 21.77 -0.56
N GLY A 84 1.69 21.03 0.43
CA GLY A 84 2.09 21.58 1.74
C GLY A 84 0.94 21.89 2.70
N LYS A 85 -0.33 21.79 2.28
CA LYS A 85 -1.50 21.97 3.15
C LYS A 85 -1.92 20.65 3.81
N PRO A 86 -2.17 20.62 5.13
CA PRO A 86 -2.63 19.40 5.80
C PRO A 86 -3.94 18.87 5.20
N VAL A 87 -4.01 17.57 4.97
CA VAL A 87 -5.25 16.85 4.69
C VAL A 87 -5.77 16.30 6.02
N LEU A 88 -7.02 16.63 6.35
CA LEU A 88 -7.67 16.11 7.56
C LEU A 88 -8.14 14.69 7.31
N LEU A 89 -7.41 13.72 7.85
CA LEU A 89 -7.77 12.31 7.78
C LEU A 89 -8.83 11.96 8.84
N PRO A 90 -9.81 11.11 8.50
CA PRO A 90 -10.73 10.56 9.49
C PRO A 90 -9.96 9.74 10.52
N ALA A 91 -10.45 9.69 11.76
CA ALA A 91 -9.71 9.14 12.90
C ALA A 91 -9.36 7.65 12.71
N GLU A 92 -10.27 6.89 12.10
CA GLU A 92 -10.13 5.49 11.75
C GLU A 92 -9.03 5.19 10.72
N ALA A 93 -8.60 6.20 9.95
CA ALA A 93 -7.52 6.09 8.97
C ALA A 93 -6.14 6.46 9.56
N HIS A 94 -6.09 6.96 10.81
CA HIS A 94 -4.84 7.34 11.48
C HIS A 94 -4.03 6.08 11.80
N SER A 95 -2.93 5.88 11.09
CA SER A 95 -2.10 4.69 11.18
C SER A 95 -0.65 4.99 10.84
N VAL A 96 0.26 4.11 11.25
CA VAL A 96 1.59 4.04 10.66
C VAL A 96 1.43 3.37 9.30
N VAL A 97 1.60 4.14 8.23
CA VAL A 97 1.54 3.58 6.87
C VAL A 97 2.89 2.92 6.57
N GLY A 98 2.93 1.81 5.83
CA GLY A 98 4.19 1.23 5.36
C GLY A 98 4.44 1.59 3.90
N PHE A 99 3.60 1.00 3.08
CA PHE A 99 3.61 1.02 1.62
C PHE A 99 2.17 1.13 1.12
N GLY A 100 2.00 1.48 -0.15
CA GLY A 100 0.68 1.52 -0.76
C GLY A 100 0.73 1.90 -2.23
N LYS A 101 -0.46 2.16 -2.77
CA LYS A 101 -0.68 2.63 -4.14
C LYS A 101 -1.48 3.92 -4.14
N VAL A 102 -1.13 4.76 -5.11
CA VAL A 102 -1.86 5.97 -5.46
C VAL A 102 -2.57 5.71 -6.77
N TYR A 103 -3.87 6.00 -6.79
CA TYR A 103 -4.71 5.94 -7.97
C TYR A 103 -5.14 7.37 -8.31
N ASP A 104 -4.52 7.94 -9.34
CA ASP A 104 -4.78 9.30 -9.80
C ASP A 104 -5.84 9.29 -10.90
N PHE A 105 -7.04 9.73 -10.54
CA PHE A 105 -8.21 9.84 -11.41
C PHE A 105 -8.28 11.21 -12.11
N GLY A 106 -7.32 12.11 -11.90
CA GLY A 106 -7.28 13.45 -12.47
C GLY A 106 -7.96 14.52 -11.63
N SER A 107 -9.21 14.29 -11.22
CA SER A 107 -9.98 15.20 -10.36
C SER A 107 -9.86 14.87 -8.86
N ALA A 108 -9.51 13.62 -8.56
CA ALA A 108 -9.23 13.12 -7.22
C ALA A 108 -8.13 12.05 -7.26
N VAL A 109 -7.61 11.75 -6.08
CA VAL A 109 -6.63 10.69 -5.88
C VAL A 109 -7.13 9.77 -4.77
N ALA A 110 -7.08 8.47 -5.00
CA ALA A 110 -7.24 7.48 -3.93
C ALA A 110 -5.87 6.96 -3.47
N LEU A 111 -5.64 6.99 -2.17
CA LEU A 111 -4.50 6.37 -1.52
C LEU A 111 -4.98 5.07 -0.88
N ALA A 112 -4.45 3.94 -1.35
CA ALA A 112 -4.80 2.61 -0.87
C ALA A 112 -3.56 1.99 -0.23
N TYR A 113 -3.62 1.66 1.05
CA TYR A 113 -2.43 1.25 1.80
C TYR A 113 -2.76 0.33 2.98
N LEU A 114 -1.72 -0.35 3.46
CA LEU A 114 -1.77 -1.03 4.75
C LEU A 114 -1.26 -0.07 5.83
N GLY A 115 -2.04 0.03 6.90
CA GLY A 115 -1.76 0.90 8.03
C GLY A 115 -1.83 0.14 9.35
N GLU A 116 -0.79 0.26 10.17
CA GLU A 116 -0.79 -0.23 11.54
C GLU A 116 -1.43 0.83 12.45
N ARG A 117 -2.61 0.52 12.96
CA ARG A 117 -3.28 1.32 13.98
C ARG A 117 -2.89 0.83 15.37
N ASP A 118 -3.25 1.61 16.38
CA ASP A 118 -2.99 1.23 17.78
C ASP A 118 -3.69 -0.08 18.17
N GLU A 119 -4.80 -0.39 17.51
CA GLU A 119 -5.57 -1.62 17.73
C GLU A 119 -5.11 -2.80 16.87
N ASP A 120 -4.24 -2.55 15.89
CA ASP A 120 -3.73 -3.57 14.98
C ASP A 120 -2.38 -4.13 15.46
N SER A 121 -2.05 -5.34 15.02
CA SER A 121 -0.69 -5.86 15.12
C SER A 121 0.01 -5.74 13.77
N SER A 122 1.34 -5.72 13.76
CA SER A 122 2.10 -5.66 12.50
C SER A 122 1.85 -6.86 11.58
N ALA A 123 1.42 -8.00 12.12
CA ALA A 123 1.03 -9.18 11.35
C ALA A 123 -0.38 -9.08 10.74
N ARG A 124 -1.21 -8.16 11.23
CA ARG A 124 -2.59 -7.93 10.78
C ARG A 124 -2.86 -6.44 10.68
N PRO A 125 -2.23 -5.72 9.72
CA PRO A 125 -2.48 -4.30 9.53
C PRO A 125 -3.88 -4.06 8.96
N SER A 126 -4.46 -2.90 9.25
CA SER A 126 -5.69 -2.45 8.60
C SER A 126 -5.46 -2.13 7.13
N GLN A 127 -6.47 -2.40 6.33
CA GLN A 127 -6.55 -2.04 4.91
C GLN A 127 -7.32 -0.73 4.80
N ILE A 128 -6.64 0.33 4.36
CA ILE A 128 -7.18 1.68 4.39
C ILE A 128 -7.18 2.26 2.98
N VAL A 129 -8.30 2.86 2.61
CA VAL A 129 -8.44 3.67 1.41
C VAL A 129 -8.97 5.05 1.78
N ILE A 130 -8.32 6.09 1.29
CA ILE A 130 -8.80 7.47 1.40
C ILE A 130 -8.81 8.13 0.02
N VAL A 131 -9.88 8.84 -0.30
CA VAL A 131 -10.03 9.58 -1.55
C VAL A 131 -9.98 11.07 -1.26
N ILE A 132 -9.04 11.76 -1.88
CA ILE A 132 -8.76 13.18 -1.66
C ILE A 132 -9.05 13.94 -2.96
N ASN A 133 -9.84 15.00 -2.87
CA ASN A 133 -10.09 15.90 -4.00
C ASN A 133 -9.02 16.99 -4.13
N LYS A 134 -9.08 17.78 -5.21
CA LYS A 134 -8.15 18.91 -5.43
C LYS A 134 -8.16 19.98 -4.34
N ALA A 135 -9.23 20.11 -3.55
CA ALA A 135 -9.27 21.04 -2.43
C ALA A 135 -8.49 20.55 -1.20
N GLY A 136 -8.02 19.30 -1.21
CA GLY A 136 -7.38 18.66 -0.06
C GLY A 136 -8.40 18.10 0.94
N SER A 137 -9.67 18.00 0.57
CA SER A 137 -10.71 17.36 1.38
C SER A 137 -10.74 15.85 1.11
N VAL A 138 -10.85 15.06 2.17
CA VAL A 138 -11.24 13.65 2.06
C VAL A 138 -12.71 13.60 1.67
N ILE A 139 -13.01 13.05 0.49
CA ILE A 139 -14.36 12.93 -0.06
C ILE A 139 -14.96 11.54 0.08
N ASP A 140 -14.10 10.54 0.32
CA ASP A 140 -14.50 9.18 0.62
C ASP A 140 -13.38 8.48 1.40
N SER A 141 -13.73 7.51 2.23
CA SER A 141 -12.77 6.71 2.99
C SER A 141 -13.37 5.39 3.42
N GLU A 142 -12.59 4.32 3.33
CA GLU A 142 -12.99 3.00 3.77
C GLU A 142 -11.83 2.36 4.55
N VAL A 143 -12.15 1.77 5.70
CA VAL A 143 -11.19 1.12 6.59
C VAL A 143 -11.70 -0.26 6.93
N LEU A 144 -10.94 -1.27 6.53
CA LEU A 144 -11.13 -2.64 6.99
C LEU A 144 -10.08 -2.95 8.06
N LEU A 145 -10.56 -3.23 9.26
CA LEU A 145 -9.73 -3.50 10.42
C LEU A 145 -8.89 -4.77 10.23
N GLY A 146 -7.67 -4.77 10.75
CA GLY A 146 -6.82 -5.96 10.77
C GLY A 146 -7.45 -7.14 11.53
N THR A 147 -8.34 -6.83 12.48
CA THR A 147 -9.09 -7.80 13.30
C THR A 147 -10.36 -8.33 12.63
N ALA A 148 -10.70 -7.89 11.42
CA ALA A 148 -11.90 -8.34 10.72
C ALA A 148 -11.92 -9.87 10.57
N THR A 149 -13.09 -10.48 10.83
CA THR A 149 -13.31 -11.93 10.78
C THR A 149 -13.38 -12.48 9.36
N ASN A 150 -13.80 -11.63 8.41
CA ASN A 150 -13.72 -11.93 6.99
C ASN A 150 -12.52 -11.18 6.42
N PRO A 151 -11.61 -11.85 5.68
CA PRO A 151 -10.60 -11.16 4.90
C PRO A 151 -11.34 -10.34 3.84
N GLY A 152 -11.54 -9.06 4.12
CA GLY A 152 -12.22 -8.18 3.19
C GLY A 152 -11.41 -8.11 1.90
N SER A 153 -12.12 -8.05 0.79
CA SER A 153 -11.53 -7.98 -0.55
C SER A 153 -10.98 -6.58 -0.90
N HIS A 154 -10.56 -5.85 0.12
CA HIS A 154 -10.45 -4.39 0.16
C HIS A 154 -9.05 -3.91 -0.31
N CYS A 155 -8.05 -4.72 -0.02
CA CYS A 155 -6.68 -4.69 -0.51
C CYS A 155 -6.29 -6.15 -0.76
N LEU A 156 -6.37 -6.62 -2.01
CA LEU A 156 -5.81 -7.93 -2.34
C LEU A 156 -4.29 -7.84 -2.23
N LEU A 157 -3.72 -8.51 -1.23
CA LEU A 157 -2.31 -8.87 -1.24
C LEU A 157 -2.15 -9.83 -2.41
N ILE A 158 -1.43 -9.39 -3.45
CA ILE A 158 -0.98 -10.32 -4.49
C ILE A 158 0.27 -10.96 -3.94
N ASP A 159 0.19 -12.27 -3.67
CA ASP A 159 1.35 -13.14 -3.43
C ASP A 159 1.83 -13.67 -4.79
#